data_AF-R0H990-F1
#
_entry.id   AF-R0H990-F1
#
_cell.length_a   1.000
_cell.length_b   1.000
_cell.length_c   1.000
_cell.angle_alpha   90.00
_cell.angle_beta   90.00
_cell.angle_gamma   90.00
#
_symmetry.space_group_name_H-M   'P 1'
#
loop_
_entity.id
_entity.type
_entity.pdbx_description
1 polymer ?
#
loop_
_entity_poly.entity_id
_entity_poly.type
_entity_poly.pdbx_seq_one_letter_code
_entity_poly.pdbx_strand_id
1 'polypeptide(L)'
;MASSLQSSGMLTKEQMVYLFDQFDYLTSQSDVKKRISDAVKDKQEAVAVTTAIQEEIFLEMGIDPGFGIGCLGKLNSTFENDKELMIGFYKFLAKEEMACEEAELGPEGFEQKMIAQQQLQEQQLEMLMYMRKFSLDEQSVILQKLNIKHIVSTLNSCENEMSKLQKQLESADFDPEASLLSVEEMEEAGRRRVSPVFGGR
;
A
#
# COMPACT_ATOMS: atom_id res chain seq x y z
N MET A 1 -26.65 -2.31 -25.89
CA MET A 1 -26.05 -3.64 -25.70
C MET A 1 -25.12 -3.50 -24.51
N ALA A 2 -25.44 -4.05 -23.34
CA ALA A 2 -24.48 -4.07 -22.24
C ALA A 2 -23.41 -5.10 -22.61
N SER A 3 -22.20 -4.64 -22.93
CA SER A 3 -21.06 -5.56 -23.08
C SER A 3 -20.88 -6.29 -21.75
N SER A 4 -20.80 -7.62 -21.80
CA SER A 4 -20.44 -8.41 -20.63
C SER A 4 -19.03 -8.04 -20.20
N LEU A 5 -18.89 -7.54 -18.97
CA LEU A 5 -17.57 -7.23 -18.41
C LEU A 5 -16.74 -8.50 -18.27
N GLN A 6 -15.44 -8.40 -18.53
CA GLN A 6 -14.49 -9.46 -18.24
C GLN A 6 -14.44 -9.68 -16.72
N SER A 7 -14.77 -10.89 -16.28
CA SER A 7 -14.86 -11.26 -14.85
C SER A 7 -14.20 -12.61 -14.52
N SER A 8 -13.42 -13.17 -15.46
CA SER A 8 -12.75 -14.46 -15.28
C SER A 8 -11.39 -14.51 -16.00
N GLY A 9 -10.53 -15.45 -15.59
CA GLY A 9 -9.18 -15.60 -16.12
C GLY A 9 -8.17 -14.69 -15.42
N MET A 10 -7.28 -14.07 -16.19
CA MET A 10 -6.29 -13.09 -15.73
C MET A 10 -6.30 -11.88 -16.68
N LEU A 11 -5.86 -10.73 -16.19
CA LEU A 11 -5.55 -9.59 -17.05
C LEU A 11 -4.42 -9.95 -18.03
N THR A 12 -4.58 -9.51 -19.27
CA THR A 12 -3.53 -9.58 -20.29
C THR A 12 -2.44 -8.53 -20.02
N LYS A 13 -1.25 -8.71 -20.63
CA LYS A 13 -0.15 -7.76 -20.48
C LYS A 13 -0.54 -6.37 -20.97
N GLU A 14 -1.28 -6.30 -22.08
CA GLU A 14 -1.76 -5.06 -22.67
C GLU A 14 -2.73 -4.33 -21.75
N GLN A 15 -3.65 -5.05 -21.10
CA GLN A 15 -4.57 -4.48 -20.11
C GLN A 15 -3.84 -3.96 -18.87
N MET A 16 -2.79 -4.64 -18.42
CA MET A 16 -1.98 -4.16 -17.30
C MET A 16 -1.19 -2.91 -17.65
N VAL A 17 -0.52 -2.89 -18.81
CA VAL A 17 0.20 -1.70 -19.28
C VAL A 17 -0.74 -0.52 -19.45
N TYR A 18 -1.93 -0.74 -20.02
CA TYR A 18 -2.96 0.30 -20.13
C TYR A 18 -3.36 0.87 -18.77
N LEU A 19 -3.61 0.01 -17.78
CA LEU A 19 -3.90 0.45 -16.42
C LEU A 19 -2.77 1.33 -15.86
N PHE A 20 -1.52 0.90 -16.01
CA PHE A 20 -0.36 1.63 -15.47
C PHE A 20 -0.23 3.01 -16.10
N ASP A 21 -0.31 3.09 -17.42
CA ASP A 21 -0.15 4.35 -18.17
C ASP A 21 -1.33 5.30 -17.90
N GLN A 22 -2.56 4.77 -17.90
CA GLN A 22 -3.75 5.57 -17.68
C GLN A 22 -3.84 6.09 -16.25
N PHE A 23 -3.45 5.29 -15.26
CA PHE A 23 -3.39 5.70 -13.87
C PHE A 23 -2.32 6.78 -13.63
N ASP A 24 -1.12 6.62 -14.19
CA ASP A 24 -0.04 7.63 -14.09
C ASP A 24 -0.48 8.96 -14.73
N TYR A 25 -1.14 8.89 -15.89
CA TYR A 25 -1.69 10.06 -16.56
C TYR A 25 -2.76 10.76 -15.71
N LEU A 26 -3.75 10.03 -15.20
CA LEU A 26 -4.85 10.60 -14.42
C LEU A 26 -4.36 11.21 -13.10
N THR A 27 -3.54 10.48 -12.34
CA THR A 27 -2.99 10.97 -11.05
C THR A 27 -2.04 12.16 -11.20
N SER A 28 -1.53 12.42 -12.40
CA SER A 28 -0.75 13.62 -12.71
C SER A 28 -1.62 14.86 -12.98
N GLN A 29 -2.92 14.70 -13.23
CA GLN A 29 -3.83 15.82 -13.51
C GLN A 29 -4.25 16.55 -12.23
N SER A 30 -4.35 17.88 -12.30
CA SER A 30 -4.61 18.72 -11.13
C SER A 30 -5.99 18.47 -10.51
N ASP A 31 -6.99 18.15 -11.33
CA ASP A 31 -8.35 17.84 -10.91
C ASP A 31 -8.42 16.52 -10.14
N VAL A 32 -7.71 15.49 -10.60
CA VAL A 32 -7.60 14.21 -9.90
C VAL A 32 -6.82 14.36 -8.59
N LYS A 33 -5.69 15.07 -8.60
CA LYS A 33 -4.95 15.39 -7.36
C LYS A 33 -5.83 16.11 -6.34
N LYS A 34 -6.63 17.08 -6.82
CA LYS A 34 -7.59 17.79 -5.99
C LYS A 34 -8.67 16.86 -5.45
N ARG A 35 -9.21 15.96 -6.27
CA ARG A 35 -10.18 14.92 -5.85
C ARG A 35 -9.63 14.07 -4.70
N ILE A 36 -8.38 13.62 -4.79
CA ILE A 36 -7.73 12.81 -3.74
C ILE A 36 -7.53 13.66 -2.47
N SER A 37 -7.00 14.88 -2.61
CA SER A 37 -6.79 15.78 -1.47
C SER A 37 -8.09 16.20 -0.77
N ASP A 38 -9.15 16.48 -1.52
CA ASP A 38 -10.46 16.85 -0.96
C ASP A 38 -11.08 15.68 -0.19
N ALA A 39 -10.93 14.45 -0.67
CA ALA A 39 -11.36 13.26 0.07
C ALA A 39 -10.62 13.08 1.40
N VAL A 40 -9.29 13.33 1.43
CA VAL A 40 -8.51 13.30 2.67
C VAL A 40 -8.99 14.38 3.65
N LYS A 41 -9.32 15.59 3.17
CA LYS A 41 -9.92 16.64 4.01
C LYS A 41 -11.28 16.22 4.58
N ASP A 42 -12.04 15.45 3.81
CA ASP A 42 -13.32 14.86 4.22
C ASP A 42 -13.15 13.60 5.09
N LYS A 43 -11.92 13.32 5.56
CA LYS A 43 -11.54 12.18 6.42
C LYS A 43 -11.71 10.81 5.77
N GLN A 44 -11.68 10.75 4.44
CA GLN A 44 -11.58 9.49 3.70
C GLN A 44 -10.10 9.12 3.52
N GLU A 45 -9.83 7.83 3.34
CA GLU A 45 -8.48 7.36 3.03
C GLU A 45 -8.14 7.68 1.57
N ALA A 46 -6.96 8.23 1.32
CA ALA A 46 -6.51 8.54 -0.04
C ALA A 46 -6.51 7.28 -0.93
N VAL A 47 -6.18 6.13 -0.36
CA VAL A 47 -6.19 4.83 -1.04
C VAL A 47 -7.57 4.43 -1.57
N ALA A 48 -8.66 4.85 -0.90
CA ALA A 48 -10.01 4.56 -1.37
C ALA A 48 -10.30 5.31 -2.68
N VAL A 49 -9.79 6.54 -2.82
CA VAL A 49 -9.95 7.34 -4.05
C VAL A 49 -9.07 6.82 -5.16
N THR A 50 -7.82 6.45 -4.87
CA THR A 50 -6.93 5.85 -5.89
C THR A 50 -7.47 4.50 -6.36
N THR A 51 -8.03 3.70 -5.45
CA THR A 51 -8.74 2.46 -5.81
C THR A 51 -9.93 2.77 -6.72
N ALA A 52 -10.77 3.75 -6.40
CA ALA A 52 -11.89 4.15 -7.25
C ALA A 52 -11.43 4.58 -8.67
N ILE A 53 -10.28 5.25 -8.79
CA ILE A 53 -9.69 5.58 -10.09
C ILE A 53 -9.28 4.31 -10.85
N GLN A 54 -8.69 3.31 -10.18
CA GLN A 54 -8.40 2.01 -10.80
C GLN A 54 -9.69 1.33 -11.28
N GLU A 55 -10.77 1.37 -10.48
CA GLU A 55 -12.08 0.82 -10.85
C GLU A 55 -12.67 1.52 -12.09
N GLU A 56 -12.56 2.85 -12.17
CA GLU A 56 -12.99 3.65 -13.34
C GLU A 56 -12.24 3.21 -14.61
N ILE A 57 -10.92 3.02 -14.53
CA ILE A 57 -10.10 2.55 -15.66
C ILE A 57 -10.49 1.11 -16.05
N PHE A 58 -10.75 0.22 -15.07
CA PHE A 58 -11.22 -1.14 -15.37
C PHE A 58 -12.56 -1.13 -16.10
N LEU A 59 -13.52 -0.30 -15.66
CA LEU A 59 -14.81 -0.17 -16.34
C LEU A 59 -14.65 0.34 -17.77
N GLU A 60 -13.75 1.29 -18.02
CA GLU A 60 -13.43 1.78 -19.36
C GLU A 60 -12.88 0.66 -20.26
N MET A 61 -12.04 -0.21 -19.72
CA MET A 61 -11.53 -1.40 -20.41
C MET A 61 -12.56 -2.53 -20.58
N GLY A 62 -13.77 -2.39 -20.02
CA GLY A 62 -14.77 -3.46 -20.02
C GLY A 62 -14.45 -4.61 -19.07
N ILE A 63 -13.75 -4.32 -17.98
CA ILE A 63 -13.32 -5.28 -16.95
C ILE A 63 -14.15 -5.05 -15.68
N ASP A 64 -14.57 -6.13 -15.02
CA ASP A 64 -15.19 -6.05 -13.72
C ASP A 64 -14.15 -5.54 -12.68
N PRO A 65 -14.42 -4.44 -11.95
CA PRO A 65 -13.41 -3.85 -11.08
C PRO A 65 -12.93 -4.78 -9.96
N GLY A 66 -13.84 -5.52 -9.32
CA GLY A 66 -13.48 -6.47 -8.27
C GLY A 66 -12.58 -7.60 -8.80
N PHE A 67 -12.88 -8.08 -10.00
CA PHE A 67 -12.01 -9.02 -10.71
C PHE A 67 -10.64 -8.40 -11.08
N GLY A 68 -10.61 -7.17 -11.60
CA GLY A 68 -9.39 -6.46 -11.98
C GLY A 68 -8.43 -6.26 -10.81
N ILE A 69 -8.93 -5.72 -9.69
CA ILE A 69 -8.19 -5.58 -8.43
C ILE A 69 -7.71 -6.94 -7.92
N GLY A 70 -8.58 -7.96 -7.96
CA GLY A 70 -8.23 -9.32 -7.58
C GLY A 70 -7.11 -9.93 -8.45
N CYS A 71 -6.98 -9.50 -9.70
CA CYS A 71 -5.87 -9.90 -10.57
C CYS A 71 -4.56 -9.23 -10.18
N LEU A 72 -4.56 -7.95 -9.78
CA LEU A 72 -3.35 -7.25 -9.32
C LEU A 72 -2.73 -7.96 -8.10
N GLY A 73 -3.55 -8.44 -7.17
CA GLY A 73 -3.09 -9.23 -6.02
C GLY A 73 -2.45 -10.58 -6.38
N LYS A 74 -2.68 -11.10 -7.58
CA LYS A 74 -2.15 -12.38 -8.09
C LYS A 74 -1.01 -12.21 -9.10
N LEU A 75 -0.65 -10.96 -9.41
CA LEU A 75 0.30 -10.63 -10.48
C LEU A 75 1.67 -11.24 -10.20
N ASN A 76 2.14 -11.14 -8.96
CA ASN A 76 3.44 -11.67 -8.55
C ASN A 76 3.55 -13.20 -8.74
N SER A 77 2.45 -13.95 -8.57
CA SER A 77 2.45 -15.41 -8.76
C SER A 77 2.26 -15.84 -10.21
N THR A 78 1.74 -14.95 -11.07
CA THR A 78 1.38 -15.29 -12.46
C THR A 78 2.45 -14.81 -13.45
N PHE A 79 3.12 -13.70 -13.15
CA PHE A 79 4.06 -13.02 -14.05
C PHE A 79 5.45 -12.79 -13.45
N GLU A 80 5.85 -13.53 -12.41
CA GLU A 80 7.16 -13.40 -11.74
C GLU A 80 8.34 -13.37 -12.73
N ASN A 81 8.25 -14.13 -13.82
CA ASN A 81 9.30 -14.26 -14.82
C ASN A 81 9.34 -13.11 -15.85
N ASP A 82 8.26 -12.32 -15.99
CA ASP A 82 8.22 -11.15 -16.88
C ASP A 82 8.71 -9.91 -16.11
N LYS A 83 10.04 -9.75 -16.06
CA LYS A 83 10.69 -8.67 -15.33
C LYS A 83 10.25 -7.29 -15.77
N GLU A 84 9.98 -7.09 -17.06
CA GLU A 84 9.59 -5.79 -17.59
C GLU A 84 8.19 -5.41 -17.09
N LEU A 85 7.26 -6.36 -17.13
CA LEU A 85 5.92 -6.18 -16.57
C LEU A 85 5.96 -5.97 -15.06
N MET A 86 6.78 -6.73 -14.32
CA MET A 86 6.95 -6.55 -12.88
C MET A 86 7.53 -5.19 -12.53
N ILE A 87 8.51 -4.69 -13.29
CA ILE A 87 9.04 -3.32 -13.11
C ILE A 87 7.94 -2.29 -13.33
N GLY A 88 7.10 -2.46 -14.36
CA GLY A 88 5.93 -1.61 -14.60
C GLY A 88 4.96 -1.63 -13.43
N PHE A 89 4.66 -2.81 -12.89
CA PHE A 89 3.75 -2.98 -11.76
C PHE A 89 4.28 -2.29 -10.48
N TYR A 90 5.56 -2.45 -10.14
CA TYR A 90 6.13 -1.75 -8.98
C TYR A 90 6.19 -0.23 -9.17
N LYS A 91 6.42 0.26 -10.39
CA LYS A 91 6.33 1.69 -10.68
C LYS A 91 4.90 2.20 -10.50
N PHE A 92 3.90 1.44 -10.94
CA PHE A 92 2.50 1.75 -10.74
C PHE A 92 2.15 1.84 -9.24
N LEU A 93 2.56 0.87 -8.42
CA LEU A 93 2.34 0.91 -6.97
C LEU A 93 3.03 2.12 -6.31
N ALA A 94 4.27 2.41 -6.70
CA ALA A 94 4.98 3.59 -6.19
C ALA A 94 4.26 4.89 -6.57
N LYS A 95 3.64 4.96 -7.76
CA LYS A 95 2.84 6.12 -8.18
C LYS A 95 1.56 6.28 -7.38
N GLU A 96 0.87 5.19 -7.08
CA GLU A 96 -0.27 5.20 -6.18
C GLU A 96 0.13 5.71 -4.78
N GLU A 97 1.19 5.16 -4.21
CA GLU A 97 1.72 5.57 -2.90
C GLU A 97 2.07 7.07 -2.91
N MET A 98 2.79 7.56 -3.92
CA MET A 98 3.11 8.98 -4.05
C MET A 98 1.86 9.87 -4.14
N ALA A 99 0.83 9.44 -4.88
CA ALA A 99 -0.42 10.20 -5.00
C ALA A 99 -1.18 10.27 -3.67
N CYS A 100 -1.17 9.18 -2.89
CA CYS A 100 -1.74 9.18 -1.54
C CYS A 100 -0.94 10.09 -0.59
N GLU A 101 0.37 9.97 -0.58
CA GLU A 101 1.25 10.76 0.28
C GLU A 101 1.18 12.26 -0.02
N GLU A 102 1.13 12.64 -1.30
CA GLU A 102 0.96 14.04 -1.72
C GLU A 102 -0.34 14.63 -1.16
N ALA A 103 -1.43 13.85 -1.18
CA ALA A 103 -2.72 14.26 -0.65
C ALA A 103 -2.75 14.37 0.88
N GLU A 104 -2.07 13.46 1.58
CA GLU A 104 -2.01 13.40 3.05
C GLU A 104 -1.08 14.44 3.67
N LEU A 105 0.11 14.63 3.08
CA LEU A 105 1.10 15.58 3.58
C LEU A 105 0.85 17.01 3.10
N GLY A 106 0.06 17.17 2.03
CA GLY A 106 -0.07 18.42 1.30
C GLY A 106 1.21 18.78 0.52
N PRO A 107 1.17 19.85 -0.30
CA PRO A 107 2.23 20.16 -1.24
C PRO A 107 3.58 20.45 -0.57
N GLU A 108 3.59 21.21 0.53
CA GLU A 108 4.83 21.55 1.25
C GLU A 108 5.44 20.35 1.97
N GLY A 109 4.61 19.54 2.65
CA GLY A 109 5.08 18.35 3.35
C GLY A 109 5.60 17.28 2.39
N PHE A 110 4.93 17.12 1.25
CA PHE A 110 5.34 16.22 0.18
C PHE A 110 6.66 16.67 -0.46
N GLU A 111 6.81 17.96 -0.80
CA GLU A 111 8.06 18.49 -1.36
C GLU A 111 9.24 18.26 -0.41
N GLN A 112 9.08 18.53 0.89
CA GLN A 112 10.12 18.29 1.89
C GLN A 112 10.49 16.80 1.97
N LYS A 113 9.49 15.90 1.95
CA LYS A 113 9.73 14.46 1.96
C LYS A 113 10.50 14.02 0.72
N MET A 114 10.12 14.51 -0.46
CA MET A 114 10.80 14.17 -1.72
C MET A 114 12.26 14.64 -1.72
N ILE A 115 12.54 15.86 -1.23
CA ILE A 115 13.91 16.36 -1.09
C ILE A 115 14.72 15.49 -0.13
N ALA A 116 14.15 15.15 1.04
CA ALA A 116 14.83 14.32 2.02
C ALA A 116 15.11 12.91 1.48
N GLN A 117 14.16 12.32 0.75
CA GLN A 117 14.31 11.02 0.12
C GLN A 117 15.38 11.04 -1.00
N GLN A 118 15.40 12.10 -1.82
CA GLN A 118 16.41 12.27 -2.85
C GLN A 118 17.81 12.40 -2.24
N GLN A 119 17.97 13.24 -1.21
CA GLN A 119 19.24 13.38 -0.50
C GLN A 119 19.72 12.06 0.09
N LEU A 120 18.80 11.26 0.65
CA LEU A 120 19.13 9.94 1.18
C LEU A 120 19.60 9.00 0.06
N GLN A 121 18.92 8.99 -1.09
CA GLN A 121 19.33 8.19 -2.25
C GLN A 121 20.71 8.60 -2.78
N GLU A 122 20.97 9.91 -2.87
CA GLU A 122 22.28 10.44 -3.29
C GLU A 122 23.39 10.03 -2.32
N GLN A 123 23.15 10.12 -1.01
CA GLN A 123 24.09 9.65 0.01
C GLN A 123 24.33 8.13 -0.07
N GLN A 124 23.28 7.34 -0.30
CA GLN A 124 23.41 5.89 -0.49
C GLN A 124 24.24 5.56 -1.74
N LEU A 125 24.02 6.28 -2.84
CA LEU A 125 24.79 6.10 -4.08
C LEU A 125 26.26 6.48 -3.88
N GLU A 126 26.54 7.61 -3.24
CA GLU A 126 27.90 8.05 -2.93
C GLU A 126 28.63 7.01 -2.06
N MET A 127 27.95 6.48 -1.05
CA MET A 127 28.45 5.39 -0.21
C MET A 127 28.76 4.13 -1.03
N LEU A 128 27.90 3.74 -1.97
CA LEU A 128 28.14 2.59 -2.85
C LEU A 128 29.34 2.83 -3.78
N MET A 129 29.48 4.05 -4.31
CA MET A 129 30.64 4.44 -5.13
C MET A 129 31.94 4.42 -4.32
N TYR A 130 31.88 4.87 -3.06
CA TYR A 130 32.99 4.79 -2.12
C TYR A 130 33.34 3.33 -1.79
N MET A 131 32.33 2.50 -1.53
CA MET A 131 32.48 1.08 -1.19
C MET A 131 33.16 0.27 -2.30
N ARG A 132 32.91 0.62 -3.57
CA ARG A 132 33.58 -0.01 -4.72
C ARG A 132 35.11 0.11 -4.70
N LYS A 133 35.67 1.05 -3.92
CA LYS A 133 37.12 1.26 -3.79
C LYS A 133 37.81 0.21 -2.88
N PHE A 134 37.05 -0.60 -2.15
CA PHE A 134 37.55 -1.58 -1.19
C PHE A 134 37.55 -3.00 -1.74
N SER A 135 38.29 -3.91 -1.10
CA SER A 135 38.25 -5.34 -1.41
C SER A 135 36.89 -5.96 -1.08
N LEU A 136 36.55 -7.10 -1.70
CA LEU A 136 35.25 -7.76 -1.47
C LEU A 136 35.01 -8.12 0.00
N ASP A 137 36.06 -8.49 0.74
CA ASP A 137 35.98 -8.78 2.18
C ASP A 137 35.62 -7.52 2.99
N GLU A 138 36.23 -6.39 2.66
CA GLU A 138 35.92 -5.10 3.29
C GLU A 138 34.52 -4.59 2.91
N GLN A 139 34.11 -4.77 1.65
CA GLN A 139 32.75 -4.45 1.21
C GLN A 139 31.70 -5.27 1.98
N SER A 140 31.95 -6.57 2.18
CA SER A 140 31.09 -7.45 2.97
C SER A 140 30.94 -6.96 4.42
N VAL A 141 32.04 -6.55 5.06
CA VAL A 141 32.00 -5.98 6.42
C VAL A 141 31.22 -4.66 6.46
N ILE A 142 31.38 -3.79 5.45
CA ILE A 142 30.63 -2.53 5.38
C ILE A 142 29.13 -2.80 5.19
N LEU A 143 28.76 -3.71 4.29
CA LEU A 143 27.36 -4.11 4.06
C LEU A 143 26.71 -4.72 5.30
N GLN A 144 27.43 -5.58 6.03
CA GLN A 144 26.94 -6.14 7.30
C GLN A 144 26.66 -5.06 8.34
N LYS A 145 27.57 -4.08 8.49
CA LYS A 145 27.38 -2.95 9.41
C LYS A 145 26.19 -2.08 9.03
N LEU A 146 25.98 -1.84 7.74
CA LEU A 146 24.82 -1.09 7.24
C LEU A 146 23.51 -1.83 7.48
N ASN A 147 23.48 -3.15 7.26
CA ASN A 147 22.31 -3.98 7.52
C ASN A 147 21.92 -3.96 9.00
N ILE A 148 22.91 -4.05 9.90
CA ILE A 148 22.68 -3.89 11.35
C ILE A 148 22.10 -2.50 11.66
N LYS A 149 22.64 -1.44 11.07
CA LYS A 149 22.12 -0.07 11.29
C LYS A 149 20.67 0.08 10.80
N HIS A 150 20.32 -0.52 9.67
CA HIS A 150 18.95 -0.53 9.15
C HIS A 150 17.99 -1.25 10.11
N ILE A 151 18.34 -2.46 10.55
CA ILE A 151 17.56 -3.22 11.55
C ILE A 151 17.33 -2.38 12.82
N VAL A 152 18.38 -1.72 13.33
CA VAL A 152 18.26 -0.84 14.50
C VAL A 152 17.33 0.35 14.25
N SER A 153 17.38 0.98 13.07
CA SER A 153 16.46 2.07 12.74
C SER A 153 15.01 1.60 12.63
N THR A 154 14.75 0.42 12.06
CA THR A 154 13.42 -0.17 11.98
C THR A 154 12.86 -0.46 13.38
N LEU A 155 13.68 -1.02 14.27
CA LEU A 155 13.29 -1.25 15.67
C LEU A 155 12.95 0.05 16.39
N ASN A 156 13.77 1.09 16.26
CA ASN A 156 13.49 2.40 16.85
C ASN A 156 12.19 3.02 16.30
N SER A 157 11.89 2.82 15.01
CA SER A 157 10.64 3.29 14.40
C SER A 157 9.43 2.56 14.99
N CYS A 158 9.49 1.23 15.11
CA CYS A 158 8.44 0.44 15.76
C CYS A 158 8.25 0.84 17.24
N GLU A 159 9.33 1.10 17.98
CA GLU A 159 9.26 1.60 19.35
C GLU A 159 8.56 2.97 19.43
N ASN A 160 8.85 3.88 18.50
CA ASN A 160 8.20 5.19 18.43
C ASN A 160 6.70 5.06 18.10
N GLU A 161 6.31 4.19 17.17
CA GLU A 161 4.90 3.94 16.86
C GLU A 161 4.18 3.30 18.05
N MET A 162 4.80 2.33 18.71
CA MET A 162 4.26 1.69 19.91
C MET A 162 4.06 2.71 21.04
N SER A 163 5.02 3.62 21.23
CA SER A 163 4.90 4.73 22.20
C SER A 163 3.78 5.71 21.83
N LYS A 164 3.58 5.98 20.54
CA LYS A 164 2.50 6.84 20.05
C LYS A 164 1.13 6.19 20.28
N LEU A 165 0.99 4.89 20.01
CA LEU A 165 -0.22 4.11 20.30
C LEU A 165 -0.51 4.06 21.80
N GLN A 166 0.52 3.87 22.64
CA GLN A 166 0.38 3.88 24.09
C GLN A 166 -0.15 5.23 24.61
N LYS A 167 0.40 6.35 24.11
CA LYS A 167 -0.10 7.69 24.45
C LYS A 167 -1.54 7.93 23.96
N GLN A 168 -1.89 7.43 22.78
CA GLN A 168 -3.26 7.51 22.27
C GLN A 168 -4.22 6.75 23.18
N LEU A 169 -3.85 5.55 23.63
CA LEU A 169 -4.62 4.73 24.56
C LEU A 169 -4.81 5.43 25.92
N GLU A 170 -3.74 6.00 26.47
CA GLU A 170 -3.74 6.72 27.75
C GLU A 170 -4.56 8.02 27.68
N SER A 171 -4.57 8.68 26.51
CA SER A 171 -5.39 9.88 26.27
C SER A 171 -6.87 9.59 25.98
N ALA A 172 -7.20 8.33 25.65
CA ALA A 172 -8.55 7.93 25.23
C ALA A 172 -9.49 7.54 26.41
N ASP A 173 -9.06 7.69 27.66
CA ASP A 173 -9.82 7.32 28.87
C ASP A 173 -10.46 5.92 28.76
N PHE A 174 -9.72 5.00 28.15
CA PHE A 174 -10.20 3.66 27.85
C PHE A 174 -10.19 2.85 29.16
N ASP A 175 -11.39 2.60 29.72
CA ASP A 175 -11.58 1.71 30.86
C ASP A 175 -11.31 0.25 30.43
N PRO A 176 -10.19 -0.36 30.85
CA PRO A 176 -9.85 -1.71 30.43
C PRO A 176 -10.79 -2.76 31.05
N GLU A 177 -11.58 -2.43 32.08
CA GLU A 177 -12.59 -3.34 32.64
C GLU A 177 -13.91 -3.32 31.85
N ALA A 178 -14.19 -2.28 31.06
CA ALA A 178 -15.41 -2.20 30.26
C ALA A 178 -15.36 -3.05 28.96
N SER A 179 -14.19 -3.57 28.58
CA SER A 179 -13.95 -4.23 27.28
C SER A 179 -13.39 -5.65 27.37
N LEU A 180 -13.50 -6.30 28.53
CA LEU A 180 -13.30 -7.74 28.64
C LEU A 180 -14.67 -8.39 28.82
N LEU A 181 -15.29 -8.82 27.72
CA LEU A 181 -16.28 -9.89 27.81
C LEU A 181 -15.59 -11.05 28.52
N SER A 182 -16.23 -11.55 29.58
CA SER A 182 -15.77 -12.79 30.19
C SER A 182 -15.74 -13.90 29.14
N VAL A 183 -14.83 -14.88 29.30
CA VAL A 183 -14.72 -16.01 28.37
C VAL A 183 -16.07 -16.71 28.18
N GLU A 184 -16.93 -16.68 29.21
CA GLU A 184 -18.29 -17.21 29.20
C GLU A 184 -19.23 -16.43 28.26
N GLU A 185 -19.14 -15.10 28.23
CA GLU A 185 -19.94 -14.26 27.33
C GLU A 185 -19.49 -14.36 25.86
N MET A 186 -18.18 -14.58 25.62
CA MET A 186 -17.64 -14.88 24.29
C MET A 186 -18.12 -16.24 23.76
N GLU A 187 -18.18 -17.27 24.61
CA GLU A 187 -18.72 -18.58 24.23
C GLU A 187 -20.22 -18.53 23.92
N GLU A 188 -21.01 -17.74 24.67
CA GLU A 188 -22.44 -17.60 24.44
C GLU A 188 -22.76 -16.81 23.16
N ALA A 189 -21.98 -15.77 22.83
CA ALA A 189 -22.07 -15.07 21.55
C ALA A 189 -21.72 -15.98 20.36
N GLY A 190 -20.78 -16.91 20.55
CA GLY A 190 -20.45 -17.96 19.58
C GLY A 190 -21.58 -18.96 19.35
N ARG A 191 -22.24 -19.44 20.42
CA ARG A 191 -23.36 -20.40 20.32
C ARG A 191 -24.59 -19.83 19.62
N ARG A 192 -24.90 -18.53 19.80
CA ARG A 192 -26.07 -17.90 19.16
C ARG A 192 -25.92 -17.71 17.65
N ARG A 193 -24.70 -17.78 17.09
CA ARG A 193 -24.46 -17.63 15.63
C ARG A 193 -24.52 -18.94 14.84
N VAL A 194 -24.62 -20.10 15.50
CA VAL A 194 -24.71 -21.40 14.83
C VAL A 194 -26.02 -22.09 15.20
N SER A 195 -27.14 -21.55 14.70
CA SER A 195 -28.36 -22.36 14.59
C SER A 195 -28.20 -23.33 13.42
N PRO A 196 -28.31 -24.65 13.63
CA PRO A 196 -28.31 -25.58 12.51
C PRO A 196 -29.67 -25.46 11.80
N VAL A 197 -29.66 -24.92 10.59
CA VAL A 197 -30.75 -25.09 9.64
C VAL A 197 -30.73 -26.55 9.20
N PHE A 198 -31.38 -27.43 9.97
CA PHE A 198 -31.87 -28.69 9.44
C PHE A 198 -33.36 -28.52 9.14
N GLY A 199 -33.64 -28.29 7.85
CA GLY A 199 -34.98 -28.28 7.31
C GLY A 199 -35.60 -29.67 7.38
N GLY A 200 -36.86 -29.73 7.83
CA GLY A 200 -37.68 -30.92 7.75
C GLY A 200 -38.07 -31.23 6.30
N ARG A 201 -37.89 -32.50 5.94
CA ARG A 201 -38.86 -33.33 5.22
C ARG A 201 -38.76 -34.75 5.74
#